data_AF-A0A667X9D9-F1
#
_entry.id   AF-A0A667X9D9-F1
#
_cell.length_a   1.000
_cell.length_b   1.000
_cell.length_c   1.000
_cell.angle_alpha   90.00
_cell.angle_beta   90.00
_cell.angle_gamma   90.00
#
_symmetry.space_group_name_H-M   'P 1'
#
loop_
_entity.id
_entity.type
_entity.pdbx_description
1 polymer ?
#
loop_
_entity_poly.entity_id
_entity_poly.type
_entity_poly.pdbx_seq_one_letter_code
_entity_poly.pdbx_strand_id
1 'polypeptide(L)'
;DVDNSGSISKDELNELFRALTKTSDQLSFDEFIVHGLKSSEVAKTFRKAINKKEGLCAVAGTSEQAGTQHSYSEEEKVAFVNWVNKALENDADCKHVLPMDPNTNDLFTAVGDGIVLCKMINLSVPDTIDERTINKKKLTPFTIQENLNLALNSSSAIGCHVVNIGAEDLKEGRQHLVLGLLWQIIKIGLFADIELSKNEALVALLRDGESLEDLMKLSPEELLLRWANYHLEEAGCPKINNFSSDIKDSKAYYNLLDQVAPKGDEEGVPPIAIDMSGLREKEDLKRAECMLEQADRLGCRQFVTATDVVRGNPKLNLAYVANLFNKYPALKKPENQDIDWSSIEGETREERTFRNWMNSLGVNPRVNHLYADLDDALVIFQLYEKIKVPVDWDRVNKPPYSKLGSNMKKLENCNYAVELGKKEAKFSLVGIAGQDLNEGNRTLTLALLWQLMRRYTLNILEDLGDGQKVIDDTIVSWVNGTLTNADKGTISGFKDGSISTSMPVLDLIDAIQPGSIRYDLLKAEDLTEEEKLNNAKYAISMARKIGARVYALPEDLVEVKPKMVMTVFACLMALPNTCKKIIK
;
A
#
# COMPACT_ATOMS: atom_id res chain seq x y z
N ASP A 1 -27.10 15.26 -11.98
CA ASP A 1 -26.21 15.64 -13.11
C ASP A 1 -25.12 16.65 -12.81
N VAL A 2 -24.65 16.72 -11.56
CA VAL A 2 -23.20 16.66 -11.28
C VAL A 2 -23.11 15.76 -10.04
N ASP A 3 -22.17 14.82 -10.06
CA ASP A 3 -21.96 13.72 -9.11
C ASP A 3 -22.81 12.46 -9.32
N ASN A 4 -22.08 11.36 -9.51
CA ASN A 4 -22.47 10.00 -9.80
C ASN A 4 -23.21 9.33 -8.61
N SER A 5 -24.28 9.96 -8.13
CA SER A 5 -25.24 9.39 -7.19
C SER A 5 -26.48 8.94 -7.97
N GLY A 6 -26.89 7.69 -7.75
CA GLY A 6 -27.94 7.02 -8.54
C GLY A 6 -29.25 7.80 -8.61
N SER A 7 -29.96 7.66 -9.73
CA SER A 7 -31.27 8.26 -9.94
C SER A 7 -32.33 7.63 -9.03
N ILE A 8 -33.02 8.46 -8.23
CA ILE A 8 -34.27 8.12 -7.54
C ILE A 8 -35.41 8.23 -8.56
N SER A 9 -36.30 7.23 -8.62
CA SER A 9 -37.45 7.31 -9.51
C SER A 9 -38.41 8.42 -9.09
N LYS A 10 -39.11 9.03 -10.05
CA LYS A 10 -40.05 10.14 -9.76
C LYS A 10 -41.15 9.75 -8.77
N ASP A 11 -41.52 8.47 -8.76
CA ASP A 11 -42.54 7.92 -7.87
C ASP A 11 -42.02 7.75 -6.43
N GLU A 12 -40.77 7.29 -6.25
CA GLU A 12 -40.11 7.22 -4.94
C GLU A 12 -39.90 8.61 -4.34
N LEU A 13 -39.53 9.59 -5.18
CA LEU A 13 -39.37 10.97 -4.76
C LEU A 13 -40.71 11.58 -4.29
N ASN A 14 -41.81 11.22 -4.98
CA ASN A 14 -43.17 11.67 -4.63
C ASN A 14 -43.71 11.01 -3.36
N GLU A 15 -43.38 9.74 -3.08
CA GLU A 15 -43.72 9.09 -1.81
C GLU A 15 -42.97 9.73 -0.63
N LEU A 16 -41.68 10.04 -0.81
CA LEU A 16 -40.87 10.76 0.18
C LEU A 16 -41.42 12.17 0.45
N PHE A 17 -41.81 12.90 -0.59
CA PHE A 17 -42.46 14.21 -0.47
C PHE A 17 -43.79 14.13 0.29
N ARG A 18 -44.64 13.13 0.01
CA ARG A 18 -45.92 12.93 0.70
C ARG A 18 -45.76 12.56 2.18
N ALA A 19 -44.71 11.83 2.53
CA ALA A 19 -44.42 11.47 3.92
C ALA A 19 -43.99 12.69 4.77
N LEU A 20 -43.31 13.67 4.15
CA LEU A 20 -42.75 14.86 4.82
C LEU A 20 -43.69 16.08 4.83
N THR A 21 -44.70 16.14 3.95
CA THR A 21 -45.63 17.28 3.80
C THR A 21 -46.83 17.27 4.74
N LYS A 22 -46.90 16.37 5.73
CA LYS A 22 -47.99 16.39 6.72
C LYS A 22 -48.00 17.62 7.64
N THR A 23 -47.02 18.52 7.57
CA THR A 23 -46.88 19.66 8.50
C THR A 23 -46.61 21.04 7.87
N SER A 24 -46.41 21.18 6.56
CA SER A 24 -46.42 22.49 5.88
C SER A 24 -46.43 22.34 4.35
N ASP A 25 -47.15 23.24 3.65
CA ASP A 25 -47.44 23.12 2.21
C ASP A 25 -46.30 23.53 1.27
N GLN A 26 -45.16 24.04 1.77
CA GLN A 26 -43.97 24.31 0.96
C GLN A 26 -42.68 24.10 1.78
N LEU A 27 -41.74 23.32 1.23
CA LEU A 27 -40.40 23.06 1.75
C LEU A 27 -39.38 23.32 0.63
N SER A 28 -38.30 24.03 0.95
CA SER A 28 -37.16 24.24 0.04
C SER A 28 -36.23 23.01 0.00
N PHE A 29 -35.41 22.89 -1.04
CA PHE A 29 -34.48 21.76 -1.21
C PHE A 29 -33.48 21.64 -0.05
N ASP A 30 -33.02 22.77 0.49
CA ASP A 30 -32.10 22.79 1.63
C ASP A 30 -32.79 22.36 2.93
N GLU A 31 -34.07 22.70 3.11
CA GLU A 31 -34.87 22.22 4.25
C GLU A 31 -35.15 20.71 4.17
N PHE A 32 -35.31 20.15 2.97
CA PHE A 32 -35.50 18.71 2.76
C PHE A 32 -34.27 17.90 3.21
N ILE A 33 -33.05 18.35 2.89
CA ILE A 33 -31.80 17.71 3.31
C ILE A 33 -31.67 17.72 4.84
N VAL A 34 -31.98 18.87 5.47
CA VAL A 34 -31.82 19.07 6.92
C VAL A 34 -32.88 18.32 7.73
N HIS A 35 -34.13 18.24 7.26
CA HIS A 35 -35.20 17.51 7.96
C HIS A 35 -35.16 16.00 7.69
N GLY A 36 -34.81 15.57 6.47
CA GLY A 36 -34.75 14.16 6.08
C GLY A 36 -33.68 13.34 6.82
N LEU A 37 -32.54 13.97 7.16
CA LEU A 37 -31.44 13.35 7.90
C LEU A 37 -31.67 13.24 9.41
N LYS A 38 -32.65 13.98 9.97
CA LYS A 38 -32.98 13.93 11.41
C LYS A 38 -34.06 12.90 11.76
N SER A 39 -34.82 12.40 10.79
CA SER A 39 -35.82 11.36 11.04
C SER A 39 -35.20 9.95 11.02
N SER A 40 -35.28 9.26 12.16
CA SER A 40 -34.63 7.94 12.37
C SER A 40 -35.14 6.83 11.45
N GLU A 41 -36.35 6.96 10.91
CA GLU A 41 -36.95 5.96 10.00
C GLU A 41 -36.50 6.16 8.55
N VAL A 42 -36.46 7.41 8.07
CA VAL A 42 -36.02 7.71 6.69
C VAL A 42 -34.54 7.35 6.50
N ALA A 43 -33.69 7.65 7.49
CA ALA A 43 -32.28 7.24 7.49
C ALA A 43 -32.09 5.71 7.51
N LYS A 44 -33.00 4.96 8.16
CA LYS A 44 -32.98 3.49 8.14
C LYS A 44 -33.38 2.95 6.76
N THR A 45 -34.41 3.49 6.13
CA THR A 45 -34.84 3.07 4.78
C THR A 45 -33.79 3.45 3.72
N PHE A 46 -33.17 4.62 3.84
CA PHE A 46 -32.06 5.06 2.99
C PHE A 46 -30.83 4.17 3.14
N ARG A 47 -30.41 3.85 4.38
CA ARG A 47 -29.33 2.86 4.63
C ARG A 47 -29.69 1.48 4.10
N LYS A 48 -30.94 1.05 4.24
CA LYS A 48 -31.41 -0.25 3.77
C LYS A 48 -31.43 -0.31 2.23
N ALA A 49 -31.73 0.78 1.54
CA ALA A 49 -31.68 0.90 0.08
C ALA A 49 -30.24 0.97 -0.45
N ILE A 50 -29.33 1.66 0.25
CA ILE A 50 -27.89 1.68 -0.07
C ILE A 50 -27.25 0.31 0.17
N ASN A 51 -27.59 -0.37 1.27
CA ASN A 51 -27.13 -1.74 1.56
C ASN A 51 -27.77 -2.80 0.65
N LYS A 52 -28.84 -2.45 -0.09
CA LYS A 52 -29.46 -3.32 -1.11
C LYS A 52 -28.78 -3.23 -2.47
N LYS A 53 -27.74 -2.40 -2.63
CA LYS A 53 -26.87 -2.45 -3.83
C LYS A 53 -26.21 -3.83 -3.89
N GLU A 54 -26.48 -4.54 -4.97
CA GLU A 54 -25.98 -5.87 -5.27
C GLU A 54 -24.44 -5.93 -5.12
N GLY A 55 -23.94 -6.79 -4.22
CA GLY A 55 -22.51 -7.11 -4.07
C GLY A 55 -21.90 -6.86 -2.69
N LEU A 56 -22.55 -6.06 -1.83
CA LEU A 56 -22.05 -5.76 -0.48
C LEU A 56 -22.68 -6.68 0.57
N CYS A 57 -21.89 -7.60 1.13
CA CYS A 57 -22.29 -8.43 2.26
C CYS A 57 -22.11 -7.65 3.56
N ALA A 58 -23.16 -7.56 4.36
CA ALA A 58 -23.15 -6.78 5.59
C ALA A 58 -23.02 -7.70 6.81
N VAL A 59 -21.98 -7.48 7.63
CA VAL A 59 -21.74 -8.22 8.87
C VAL A 59 -22.33 -7.45 10.04
N ALA A 60 -23.23 -8.08 10.78
CA ALA A 60 -23.70 -7.54 12.06
C ALA A 60 -22.58 -7.68 13.09
N GLY A 61 -22.12 -6.57 13.67
CA GLY A 61 -21.12 -6.59 14.75
C GLY A 61 -21.65 -7.31 15.99
N THR A 62 -20.80 -8.11 16.64
CA THR A 62 -21.13 -8.94 17.82
C THR A 62 -21.08 -8.18 19.16
N SER A 63 -20.87 -6.87 19.17
CA SER A 63 -20.84 -6.07 20.40
C SER A 63 -22.19 -5.41 20.68
N GLU A 64 -22.77 -5.68 21.86
CA GLU A 64 -24.01 -5.07 22.39
C GLU A 64 -23.93 -3.54 22.63
N GLN A 65 -22.85 -2.88 22.19
CA GLN A 65 -22.70 -1.43 22.26
C GLN A 65 -22.48 -0.87 20.85
N ALA A 66 -23.52 -0.22 20.32
CA ALA A 66 -23.53 0.72 19.20
C ALA A 66 -23.00 0.24 17.82
N GLY A 67 -23.84 -0.49 17.08
CA GLY A 67 -24.33 -0.05 15.76
C GLY A 67 -23.38 0.11 14.56
N THR A 68 -22.13 -0.36 14.58
CA THR A 68 -21.26 -0.36 13.37
C THR A 68 -21.44 -1.66 12.57
N GLN A 69 -22.17 -1.57 11.45
CA GLN A 69 -22.28 -2.62 10.45
C GLN A 69 -21.14 -2.45 9.45
N HIS A 70 -20.24 -3.42 9.33
CA HIS A 70 -19.15 -3.40 8.35
C HIS A 70 -19.58 -4.22 7.12
N SER A 71 -19.44 -3.65 5.92
CA SER A 71 -19.71 -4.34 4.66
C SER A 71 -18.41 -4.70 3.93
N TYR A 72 -18.46 -5.74 3.11
CA TYR A 72 -17.37 -6.13 2.21
C TYR A 72 -17.91 -6.54 0.84
N SER A 73 -17.09 -6.46 -0.20
CA SER A 73 -17.46 -6.85 -1.56
C SER A 73 -17.20 -8.34 -1.78
N GLU A 74 -18.24 -9.05 -2.21
CA GLU A 74 -18.15 -10.45 -2.62
C GLU A 74 -17.31 -10.61 -3.89
N GLU A 75 -17.42 -9.66 -4.81
CA GLU A 75 -16.65 -9.64 -6.05
C GLU A 75 -15.14 -9.57 -5.77
N GLU A 76 -14.73 -8.72 -4.84
CA GLU A 76 -13.33 -8.62 -4.40
C GLU A 76 -12.84 -9.91 -3.75
N LYS A 77 -13.66 -10.55 -2.91
CA LYS A 77 -13.32 -11.83 -2.28
C LYS A 77 -13.04 -12.90 -3.35
N VAL A 78 -13.95 -13.07 -4.31
CA VAL A 78 -13.81 -14.04 -5.41
C VAL A 78 -12.52 -13.77 -6.20
N ALA A 79 -12.29 -12.52 -6.58
CA ALA A 79 -11.11 -12.11 -7.32
C ALA A 79 -9.80 -12.43 -6.57
N PHE A 80 -9.74 -12.13 -5.27
CA PHE A 80 -8.54 -12.35 -4.47
C PHE A 80 -8.31 -13.83 -4.17
N VAL A 81 -9.36 -14.62 -3.93
CA VAL A 81 -9.24 -16.08 -3.78
C VAL A 81 -8.64 -16.70 -5.05
N ASN A 82 -9.17 -16.35 -6.22
CA ASN A 82 -8.66 -16.86 -7.49
C ASN A 82 -7.19 -16.46 -7.71
N TRP A 83 -6.84 -15.23 -7.39
CA TRP A 83 -5.45 -14.76 -7.47
C TRP A 83 -4.52 -15.53 -6.52
N VAL A 84 -4.88 -15.67 -5.24
CA VAL A 84 -4.06 -16.39 -4.26
C VAL A 84 -3.92 -17.86 -4.63
N ASN A 85 -5.02 -18.52 -5.04
CA ASN A 85 -4.99 -19.90 -5.52
C ASN A 85 -4.03 -20.08 -6.68
N LYS A 86 -4.03 -19.15 -7.64
CA LYS A 86 -3.15 -19.22 -8.81
C LYS A 86 -1.70 -18.91 -8.46
N ALA A 87 -1.47 -17.87 -7.67
CA ALA A 87 -0.13 -17.37 -7.37
C ALA A 87 0.64 -18.30 -6.42
N LEU A 88 -0.06 -18.97 -5.50
CA LEU A 88 0.53 -19.87 -4.51
C LEU A 88 0.23 -21.35 -4.81
N GLU A 89 -0.20 -21.68 -6.04
CA GLU A 89 -0.63 -23.04 -6.42
C GLU A 89 0.45 -24.11 -6.15
N ASN A 90 1.72 -23.73 -6.30
CA ASN A 90 2.88 -24.61 -6.14
C ASN A 90 3.61 -24.42 -4.79
N ASP A 91 3.15 -23.52 -3.92
CA ASP A 91 3.81 -23.26 -2.64
C ASP A 91 3.55 -24.41 -1.65
N ALA A 92 4.62 -25.02 -1.14
CA ALA A 92 4.52 -26.18 -0.26
C ALA A 92 3.92 -25.86 1.12
N ASP A 93 4.07 -24.63 1.60
CA ASP A 93 3.66 -24.22 2.95
C ASP A 93 2.19 -23.82 3.01
N CYS A 94 1.54 -23.55 1.87
CA CYS A 94 0.13 -23.17 1.79
C CYS A 94 -0.81 -24.34 1.43
N LYS A 95 -0.29 -25.56 1.23
CA LYS A 95 -1.08 -26.73 0.79
C LYS A 95 -2.19 -27.16 1.75
N HIS A 96 -2.13 -26.76 3.01
CA HIS A 96 -3.17 -27.09 4.00
C HIS A 96 -4.44 -26.24 3.84
N VAL A 97 -4.36 -25.12 3.11
CA VAL A 97 -5.49 -24.19 2.88
C VAL A 97 -5.81 -23.95 1.41
N LEU A 98 -4.94 -24.36 0.47
CA LEU A 98 -5.15 -24.22 -0.97
C LEU A 98 -5.57 -25.53 -1.64
N PRO A 99 -6.45 -25.48 -2.66
CA PRO A 99 -7.15 -24.29 -3.14
C PRO A 99 -8.34 -23.91 -2.24
N MET A 100 -8.58 -22.62 -2.08
CA MET A 100 -9.76 -22.07 -1.40
C MET A 100 -10.97 -22.01 -2.35
N ASP A 101 -12.19 -22.22 -1.87
CA ASP A 101 -13.39 -21.97 -2.68
C ASP A 101 -13.72 -20.46 -2.71
N PRO A 102 -13.76 -19.81 -3.89
CA PRO A 102 -14.08 -18.38 -3.99
C PRO A 102 -15.50 -18.02 -3.54
N ASN A 103 -16.41 -18.99 -3.47
CA ASN A 103 -17.81 -18.76 -3.09
C ASN A 103 -18.07 -18.90 -1.59
N THR A 104 -17.09 -19.36 -0.81
CA THR A 104 -17.22 -19.58 0.63
C THR A 104 -16.48 -18.48 1.42
N ASN A 105 -16.34 -18.69 2.74
CA ASN A 105 -15.55 -17.85 3.63
C ASN A 105 -14.15 -18.44 3.87
N ASP A 106 -13.69 -19.37 3.03
CA ASP A 106 -12.41 -20.06 3.21
C ASP A 106 -11.24 -19.08 3.30
N LEU A 107 -11.27 -18.01 2.49
CA LEU A 107 -10.26 -16.94 2.54
C LEU A 107 -10.02 -16.42 3.97
N PHE A 108 -11.10 -16.12 4.68
CA PHE A 108 -11.02 -15.49 6.00
C PHE A 108 -10.47 -16.44 7.07
N THR A 109 -10.64 -17.75 6.87
CA THR A 109 -10.08 -18.78 7.74
C THR A 109 -8.63 -19.08 7.35
N ALA A 110 -8.34 -19.13 6.05
CA ALA A 110 -7.03 -19.47 5.50
C ALA A 110 -5.93 -18.45 5.84
N VAL A 111 -6.28 -17.17 6.00
CA VAL A 111 -5.32 -16.14 6.42
C VAL A 111 -5.04 -16.13 7.93
N GLY A 112 -5.86 -16.84 8.72
CA GLY A 112 -5.86 -16.74 10.19
C GLY A 112 -4.60 -17.29 10.86
N ASP A 113 -3.79 -18.08 10.16
CA ASP A 113 -2.49 -18.58 10.65
C ASP A 113 -1.29 -17.71 10.23
N GLY A 114 -1.53 -16.69 9.40
CA GLY A 114 -0.56 -15.73 8.87
C GLY A 114 0.34 -16.23 7.73
N ILE A 115 0.33 -17.53 7.38
CA ILE A 115 1.26 -18.09 6.37
C ILE A 115 0.94 -17.52 4.99
N VAL A 116 -0.33 -17.55 4.57
CA VAL A 116 -0.76 -17.01 3.28
C VAL A 116 -0.38 -15.54 3.14
N LEU A 117 -0.58 -14.73 4.19
CA LEU A 117 -0.23 -13.31 4.17
C LEU A 117 1.28 -13.10 4.02
N CYS A 118 2.10 -13.83 4.77
CA CYS A 118 3.56 -13.75 4.63
C CYS A 118 4.03 -14.09 3.21
N LYS A 119 3.45 -15.14 2.60
CA LYS A 119 3.78 -15.55 1.23
C LYS A 119 3.34 -14.53 0.19
N MET A 120 2.14 -13.98 0.34
CA MET A 120 1.65 -12.91 -0.54
C MET A 120 2.51 -11.65 -0.46
N ILE A 121 3.03 -11.30 0.71
CA ILE A 121 3.96 -10.17 0.86
C ILE A 121 5.25 -10.41 0.07
N ASN A 122 5.85 -11.60 0.18
CA ASN A 122 7.04 -11.95 -0.59
C ASN A 122 6.78 -12.06 -2.10
N LEU A 123 5.58 -12.47 -2.50
CA LEU A 123 5.18 -12.45 -3.91
C LEU A 123 5.12 -11.01 -4.45
N SER A 124 4.56 -10.09 -3.67
CA SER A 124 4.42 -8.68 -4.07
C SER A 124 5.73 -7.89 -3.98
N VAL A 125 6.54 -8.15 -2.96
CA VAL A 125 7.86 -7.54 -2.78
C VAL A 125 8.83 -8.64 -2.31
N PRO A 126 9.62 -9.22 -3.24
CA PRO A 126 10.57 -10.27 -2.93
C PRO A 126 11.51 -9.90 -1.78
N ASP A 127 11.97 -10.91 -1.04
CA ASP A 127 12.91 -10.78 0.08
C ASP A 127 12.44 -9.90 1.27
N THR A 128 11.16 -9.53 1.35
CA THR A 128 10.64 -8.73 2.48
C THR A 128 10.62 -9.53 3.79
N ILE A 129 10.26 -10.81 3.72
CA ILE A 129 10.19 -11.74 4.85
C ILE A 129 11.14 -12.90 4.58
N ASP A 130 12.06 -13.14 5.50
CA ASP A 130 12.83 -14.38 5.54
C ASP A 130 11.92 -15.52 5.96
N GLU A 131 11.59 -16.40 5.01
CA GLU A 131 10.63 -17.48 5.23
C GLU A 131 11.05 -18.47 6.31
N ARG A 132 12.34 -18.53 6.66
CA ARG A 132 12.81 -19.36 7.79
C ARG A 132 12.10 -18.90 9.06
N THR A 133 11.82 -17.62 9.23
CA THR A 133 11.19 -17.07 10.44
C THR A 133 9.71 -17.43 10.59
N ILE A 134 9.04 -17.88 9.52
CA ILE A 134 7.63 -18.27 9.54
C ILE A 134 7.46 -19.58 10.30
N ASN A 135 6.51 -19.61 11.25
CA ASN A 135 6.11 -20.84 11.91
C ASN A 135 5.20 -21.62 10.96
N LYS A 136 5.64 -22.80 10.49
CA LYS A 136 4.97 -23.58 9.43
C LYS A 136 4.34 -24.90 9.91
N LYS A 137 4.69 -25.37 11.12
CA LYS A 137 4.27 -26.69 11.65
C LYS A 137 3.85 -26.58 13.10
N LYS A 138 2.89 -27.43 13.51
CA LYS A 138 2.37 -27.53 14.89
C LYS A 138 2.02 -26.16 15.49
N LEU A 139 1.17 -25.43 14.78
CA LEU A 139 0.81 -24.07 15.14
C LEU A 139 0.03 -24.04 16.45
N THR A 140 0.57 -23.29 17.41
CA THR A 140 -0.08 -22.89 18.66
C THR A 140 -0.64 -21.47 18.52
N PRO A 141 -1.55 -21.03 19.40
CA PRO A 141 -2.03 -19.65 19.39
C PRO A 141 -0.90 -18.62 19.43
N PHE A 142 0.18 -18.90 20.17
CA PHE A 142 1.35 -18.03 20.26
C PHE A 142 2.11 -17.95 18.93
N THR A 143 2.39 -19.09 18.29
CA THR A 143 3.12 -19.09 17.00
C THR A 143 2.30 -18.52 15.85
N ILE A 144 0.96 -18.60 15.91
CA ILE A 144 0.05 -17.94 14.98
C ILE A 144 0.14 -16.42 15.17
N GLN A 145 0.06 -15.96 16.41
CA GLN A 145 0.22 -14.54 16.75
C GLN A 145 1.55 -13.99 16.22
N GLU A 146 2.65 -14.74 16.36
CA GLU A 146 3.95 -14.36 15.80
C GLU A 146 3.95 -14.25 14.27
N ASN A 147 3.33 -15.20 13.55
CA ASN A 147 3.20 -15.11 12.08
C ASN A 147 2.38 -13.89 11.66
N LEU A 148 1.29 -13.60 12.36
CA LEU A 148 0.43 -12.45 12.07
C LEU A 148 1.14 -11.12 12.37
N ASN A 149 1.90 -11.03 13.47
CA ASN A 149 2.77 -9.89 13.75
C ASN A 149 3.82 -9.69 12.65
N LEU A 150 4.46 -10.78 12.21
CA LEU A 150 5.41 -10.77 11.10
C LEU A 150 4.74 -10.23 9.82
N ALA A 151 3.55 -10.72 9.47
CA ALA A 151 2.80 -10.27 8.30
C ALA A 151 2.40 -8.79 8.40
N LEU A 152 1.88 -8.33 9.54
CA LEU A 152 1.45 -6.94 9.74
C LEU A 152 2.62 -5.96 9.67
N ASN A 153 3.71 -6.23 10.40
CA ASN A 153 4.87 -5.35 10.43
C ASN A 153 5.61 -5.34 9.08
N SER A 154 5.63 -6.46 8.37
CA SER A 154 6.20 -6.54 7.02
C SER A 154 5.33 -5.83 5.99
N SER A 155 4.00 -5.92 6.11
CA SER A 155 3.05 -5.14 5.29
C SER A 155 3.26 -3.64 5.51
N SER A 156 3.43 -3.20 6.76
CA SER A 156 3.75 -1.81 7.10
C SER A 156 5.05 -1.37 6.42
N ALA A 157 6.08 -2.21 6.45
CA ALA A 157 7.40 -1.89 5.89
C ALA A 157 7.42 -1.75 4.36
N ILE A 158 6.45 -2.35 3.64
CA ILE A 158 6.26 -2.15 2.20
C ILE A 158 5.28 -1.01 1.87
N GLY A 159 4.77 -0.30 2.89
CA GLY A 159 3.90 0.87 2.72
C GLY A 159 2.40 0.56 2.71
N CYS A 160 1.96 -0.56 3.29
CA CYS A 160 0.55 -0.78 3.61
C CYS A 160 0.15 0.01 4.85
N HIS A 161 -1.04 0.61 4.83
CA HIS A 161 -1.66 1.20 6.00
C HIS A 161 -2.26 0.11 6.88
N VAL A 162 -1.65 -0.15 8.04
CA VAL A 162 -2.09 -1.20 8.99
C VAL A 162 -2.41 -0.68 10.40
N VAL A 163 -2.51 0.64 10.59
CA VAL A 163 -2.67 1.26 11.94
C VAL A 163 -3.89 0.74 12.70
N ASN A 164 -4.96 0.37 11.99
CA ASN A 164 -6.21 -0.13 12.58
C ASN A 164 -6.41 -1.64 12.37
N ILE A 165 -5.34 -2.40 12.18
CA ILE A 165 -5.39 -3.86 11.99
C ILE A 165 -4.46 -4.53 13.00
N GLY A 166 -5.05 -5.24 13.96
CA GLY A 166 -4.34 -6.10 14.90
C GLY A 166 -4.22 -7.54 14.41
N ALA A 167 -3.32 -8.30 15.02
CA ALA A 167 -3.17 -9.72 14.71
C ALA A 167 -4.46 -10.50 15.04
N GLU A 168 -5.14 -10.17 16.13
CA GLU A 168 -6.40 -10.85 16.49
C GLU A 168 -7.50 -10.60 15.44
N ASP A 169 -7.55 -9.40 14.84
CA ASP A 169 -8.50 -9.10 13.75
C ASP A 169 -8.30 -10.03 12.54
N LEU A 170 -7.03 -10.34 12.22
CA LEU A 170 -6.69 -11.25 11.13
C LEU A 170 -6.93 -12.72 11.51
N LYS A 171 -6.64 -13.09 12.76
CA LYS A 171 -6.89 -14.43 13.31
C LYS A 171 -8.37 -14.76 13.35
N GLU A 172 -9.23 -13.79 13.70
CA GLU A 172 -10.69 -13.89 13.66
C GLU A 172 -11.25 -13.84 12.23
N GLY A 173 -10.42 -13.52 11.23
CA GLY A 173 -10.85 -13.43 9.83
C GLY A 173 -11.79 -12.25 9.57
N ARG A 174 -11.58 -11.08 10.21
CA ARG A 174 -12.44 -9.90 10.02
C ARG A 174 -12.44 -9.44 8.58
N GLN A 175 -13.56 -9.69 7.90
CA GLN A 175 -13.64 -9.74 6.43
C GLN A 175 -13.15 -8.47 5.73
N HIS A 176 -13.63 -7.30 6.18
CA HIS A 176 -13.25 -6.00 5.62
C HIS A 176 -11.77 -5.66 5.83
N LEU A 177 -11.18 -6.08 6.97
CA LEU A 177 -9.76 -5.84 7.27
C LEU A 177 -8.85 -6.77 6.46
N VAL A 178 -9.24 -8.05 6.35
CA VAL A 178 -8.53 -9.04 5.53
C VAL A 178 -8.51 -8.61 4.06
N LEU A 179 -9.66 -8.29 3.47
CA LEU A 179 -9.73 -7.86 2.07
C LEU A 179 -9.01 -6.53 1.84
N GLY A 180 -9.12 -5.59 2.79
CA GLY A 180 -8.42 -4.31 2.73
C GLY A 180 -6.90 -4.46 2.75
N LEU A 181 -6.37 -5.33 3.61
CA LEU A 181 -4.94 -5.62 3.68
C LEU A 181 -4.45 -6.38 2.45
N LEU A 182 -5.16 -7.44 2.07
CA LEU A 182 -4.79 -8.26 0.92
C LEU A 182 -4.78 -7.45 -0.38
N TRP A 183 -5.75 -6.56 -0.57
CA TRP A 183 -5.75 -5.63 -1.69
C TRP A 183 -4.51 -4.73 -1.70
N GLN A 184 -4.14 -4.14 -0.55
CA GLN A 184 -2.97 -3.26 -0.49
C GLN A 184 -1.69 -4.01 -0.87
N ILE A 185 -1.53 -5.25 -0.39
CA ILE A 185 -0.39 -6.12 -0.74
C ILE A 185 -0.38 -6.40 -2.25
N ILE A 186 -1.50 -6.90 -2.79
CA ILE A 186 -1.66 -7.21 -4.22
C ILE A 186 -1.36 -5.97 -5.08
N LYS A 187 -1.93 -4.81 -4.73
CA LYS A 187 -1.77 -3.56 -5.47
C LYS A 187 -0.30 -3.13 -5.54
N ILE A 188 0.45 -3.25 -4.43
CA ILE A 188 1.88 -2.94 -4.41
C ILE A 188 2.63 -3.83 -5.41
N GLY A 189 2.36 -5.14 -5.40
CA GLY A 189 3.01 -6.07 -6.33
C GLY A 189 2.65 -5.83 -7.79
N LEU A 190 1.37 -5.57 -8.08
CA LEU A 190 0.91 -5.29 -9.45
C LEU A 190 1.55 -4.03 -10.04
N PHE A 191 1.85 -3.03 -9.20
CA PHE A 191 2.33 -1.72 -9.66
C PHE A 191 3.84 -1.55 -9.56
N ALA A 192 4.56 -2.55 -9.00
CA ALA A 192 5.99 -2.46 -8.77
C ALA A 192 6.81 -2.22 -10.05
N ASP A 193 6.38 -2.80 -11.18
CA ASP A 193 7.08 -2.69 -12.47
C ASP A 193 6.47 -1.62 -13.41
N ILE A 194 5.44 -0.91 -12.95
CA ILE A 194 4.76 0.15 -13.71
C ILE A 194 5.42 1.49 -13.41
N GLU A 195 6.73 1.55 -13.63
CA GLU A 195 7.55 2.74 -13.47
C GLU A 195 8.69 2.76 -14.51
N LEU A 196 9.08 3.95 -14.97
CA LEU A 196 10.07 4.10 -16.05
C LEU A 196 11.45 3.52 -15.70
N SER A 197 11.84 3.58 -14.43
CA SER A 197 13.10 3.04 -13.92
C SER A 197 13.19 1.51 -13.99
N LYS A 198 12.05 0.81 -14.11
CA LYS A 198 11.95 -0.65 -14.24
C LYS A 198 11.64 -1.07 -15.66
N ASN A 199 10.83 -0.29 -16.35
CA ASN A 199 10.40 -0.56 -17.71
C ASN A 199 10.65 0.65 -18.62
N GLU A 200 11.85 0.71 -19.20
CA GLU A 200 12.26 1.78 -20.12
C GLU A 200 11.34 1.91 -21.34
N ALA A 201 10.62 0.86 -21.72
CA ALA A 201 9.71 0.92 -22.86
C ALA A 201 8.51 1.85 -22.62
N LEU A 202 8.21 2.19 -21.35
CA LEU A 202 7.21 3.20 -20.98
C LEU A 202 7.50 4.58 -21.57
N VAL A 203 8.74 4.87 -21.94
CA VAL A 203 9.11 6.10 -22.67
C VAL A 203 8.32 6.26 -23.97
N ALA A 204 7.91 5.16 -24.61
CA ALA A 204 7.05 5.21 -25.81
C ALA A 204 5.70 5.89 -25.56
N LEU A 205 5.27 6.02 -24.29
CA LEU A 205 4.05 6.71 -23.92
C LEU A 205 4.20 8.23 -23.93
N LEU A 206 5.40 8.79 -24.03
CA LEU A 206 5.63 10.23 -24.04
C LEU A 206 4.84 10.92 -25.16
N ARG A 207 4.19 12.05 -24.84
CA ARG A 207 3.36 12.81 -25.77
C ARG A 207 4.12 14.02 -26.29
N ASP A 208 3.69 14.54 -27.43
CA ASP A 208 4.27 15.75 -28.01
C ASP A 208 4.24 16.93 -27.03
N GLY A 209 5.42 17.49 -26.76
CA GLY A 209 5.59 18.64 -25.87
C GLY A 209 5.71 18.30 -24.37
N GLU A 210 5.71 17.02 -24.00
CA GLU A 210 5.92 16.57 -22.62
C GLU A 210 7.39 16.20 -22.37
N SER A 211 7.89 16.48 -21.18
CA SER A 211 9.23 16.07 -20.76
C SER A 211 9.22 14.68 -20.12
N LEU A 212 10.38 14.02 -20.05
CA LEU A 212 10.52 12.75 -19.35
C LEU A 212 10.15 12.87 -17.85
N GLU A 213 10.49 14.01 -17.24
CA GLU A 213 10.15 14.30 -15.84
C GLU A 213 8.64 14.37 -15.61
N ASP A 214 7.87 14.86 -16.58
CA ASP A 214 6.41 14.92 -16.47
C ASP A 214 5.80 13.52 -16.51
N LEU A 215 6.34 12.65 -17.37
CA LEU A 215 5.94 11.25 -17.44
C LEU A 215 6.31 10.48 -16.16
N MET A 216 7.48 10.77 -15.57
CA MET A 216 7.93 10.19 -14.31
C MET A 216 7.07 10.61 -13.11
N LYS A 217 6.37 11.76 -13.17
CA LYS A 217 5.47 12.21 -12.08
C LYS A 217 4.13 11.49 -12.08
N LEU A 218 3.78 10.77 -13.14
CA LEU A 218 2.51 10.06 -13.21
C LEU A 218 2.47 8.90 -12.21
N SER A 219 1.31 8.72 -11.60
CA SER A 219 1.00 7.53 -10.81
C SER A 219 0.93 6.28 -11.70
N PRO A 220 1.13 5.08 -11.13
CA PRO A 220 0.95 3.83 -11.87
C PRO A 220 -0.42 3.72 -12.55
N GLU A 221 -1.48 4.22 -11.91
CA GLU A 221 -2.83 4.25 -12.50
C GLU A 221 -2.91 5.12 -13.75
N GLU A 222 -2.28 6.29 -13.73
CA GLU A 222 -2.24 7.21 -14.87
C GLU A 222 -1.38 6.64 -16.01
N LEU A 223 -0.25 6.00 -15.68
CA LEU A 223 0.58 5.29 -16.66
C LEU A 223 -0.18 4.15 -17.32
N LEU A 224 -0.94 3.34 -16.56
CA LEU A 224 -1.77 2.28 -17.12
C LEU A 224 -2.88 2.82 -18.04
N LEU A 225 -3.54 3.90 -17.65
CA LEU A 225 -4.55 4.53 -18.50
C LEU A 225 -3.95 5.07 -19.80
N ARG A 226 -2.74 5.63 -19.71
CA ARG A 226 -2.00 6.13 -20.86
C ARG A 226 -1.53 4.99 -21.78
N TRP A 227 -1.06 3.90 -21.20
CA TRP A 227 -0.69 2.68 -21.91
C TRP A 227 -1.88 2.05 -22.64
N ALA A 228 -3.03 1.90 -21.96
CA ALA A 228 -4.24 1.36 -22.58
C ALA A 228 -4.68 2.24 -23.76
N ASN A 229 -4.63 3.56 -23.61
CA ASN A 229 -4.98 4.50 -24.67
C ASN A 229 -3.99 4.50 -25.83
N TYR A 230 -2.69 4.33 -25.58
CA TYR A 230 -1.69 4.18 -26.63
C TYR A 230 -2.07 3.05 -27.59
N HIS A 231 -2.37 1.86 -27.04
CA HIS A 231 -2.78 0.70 -27.85
C HIS A 231 -4.16 0.86 -28.48
N LEU A 232 -5.12 1.48 -27.79
CA LEU A 232 -6.44 1.75 -28.38
C LEU A 232 -6.36 2.71 -29.56
N GLU A 233 -5.49 3.73 -29.49
CA GLU A 233 -5.27 4.68 -30.58
C GLU A 233 -4.65 3.99 -31.80
N GLU A 234 -3.65 3.12 -31.61
CA GLU A 234 -3.06 2.29 -32.67
C GLU A 234 -4.11 1.36 -33.31
N ALA A 235 -5.07 0.86 -32.52
CA ALA A 235 -6.21 0.08 -33.03
C ALA A 235 -7.29 0.93 -33.73
N GLY A 236 -7.12 2.25 -33.82
CA GLY A 236 -8.13 3.17 -34.35
C GLY A 236 -9.39 3.30 -33.49
N CYS A 237 -9.29 2.95 -32.20
CA CYS A 237 -10.39 3.00 -31.23
C CYS A 237 -10.40 4.33 -30.45
N PRO A 238 -11.58 4.76 -29.94
CA PRO A 238 -11.66 5.91 -29.05
C PRO A 238 -10.90 5.69 -27.74
N LYS A 239 -10.32 6.77 -27.20
CA LYS A 239 -9.67 6.77 -25.89
C LYS A 239 -10.69 6.55 -24.77
N ILE A 240 -10.26 5.86 -23.72
CA ILE A 240 -10.95 5.73 -22.44
C ILE A 240 -10.38 6.72 -21.41
N ASN A 241 -11.20 7.13 -20.46
CA ASN A 241 -10.83 8.05 -19.39
C ASN A 241 -10.77 7.38 -18.02
N ASN A 242 -11.29 6.15 -17.90
CA ASN A 242 -11.33 5.39 -16.66
C ASN A 242 -11.51 3.88 -16.92
N PHE A 243 -11.17 3.05 -15.94
CA PHE A 243 -11.41 1.60 -15.96
C PHE A 243 -12.75 1.21 -15.30
N SER A 244 -13.78 2.03 -15.48
CA SER A 244 -15.13 1.79 -14.94
C SER A 244 -16.22 1.90 -16.00
N SER A 245 -16.79 3.07 -16.23
CA SER A 245 -17.85 3.28 -17.24
C SER A 245 -17.41 2.96 -18.66
N ASP A 246 -16.15 3.27 -19.00
CA ASP A 246 -15.66 3.25 -20.38
C ASP A 246 -15.30 1.83 -20.86
N ILE A 247 -15.27 0.86 -19.95
CA ILE A 247 -14.91 -0.54 -20.23
C ILE A 247 -16.10 -1.50 -20.16
N LYS A 248 -17.28 -1.03 -19.75
CA LYS A 248 -18.44 -1.90 -19.43
C LYS A 248 -18.91 -2.75 -20.61
N ASP A 249 -18.74 -2.22 -21.81
CA ASP A 249 -19.17 -2.88 -23.03
C ASP A 249 -18.11 -3.87 -23.57
N SER A 250 -16.98 -4.04 -22.87
CA SER A 250 -15.84 -4.91 -23.23
C SER A 250 -15.17 -4.62 -24.58
N LYS A 251 -15.59 -3.60 -25.35
CA LYS A 251 -15.01 -3.32 -26.67
C LYS A 251 -13.59 -2.81 -26.55
N ALA A 252 -13.34 -1.90 -25.60
CA ALA A 252 -11.99 -1.44 -25.31
C ALA A 252 -11.06 -2.61 -24.96
N TYR A 253 -11.53 -3.55 -24.12
CA TYR A 253 -10.72 -4.72 -23.75
C TYR A 253 -10.44 -5.69 -24.89
N TYR A 254 -11.40 -5.96 -25.78
CA TYR A 254 -11.11 -6.78 -26.96
C TYR A 254 -10.01 -6.19 -27.83
N ASN A 255 -10.11 -4.89 -28.14
CA ASN A 255 -9.11 -4.23 -28.99
C ASN A 255 -7.76 -4.16 -28.28
N LEU A 256 -7.75 -3.88 -26.97
CA LEU A 256 -6.52 -3.90 -26.19
C LEU A 256 -5.88 -5.29 -26.18
N LEU A 257 -6.65 -6.36 -25.93
CA LEU A 257 -6.16 -7.74 -25.97
C LEU A 257 -5.55 -8.10 -27.32
N ASP A 258 -6.21 -7.72 -28.43
CA ASP A 258 -5.68 -7.97 -29.76
C ASP A 258 -4.38 -7.21 -30.01
N GLN A 259 -4.26 -5.95 -29.57
CA GLN A 259 -3.03 -5.16 -29.74
C GLN A 259 -1.84 -5.73 -28.97
N VAL A 260 -2.07 -6.15 -27.72
CA VAL A 260 -0.98 -6.61 -26.84
C VAL A 260 -0.62 -8.08 -27.02
N ALA A 261 -1.50 -8.87 -27.64
CA ALA A 261 -1.25 -10.29 -27.86
C ALA A 261 -0.03 -10.50 -28.79
N PRO A 262 0.88 -11.44 -28.45
CA PRO A 262 2.05 -11.72 -29.28
C PRO A 262 1.68 -12.04 -30.72
N LYS A 263 2.27 -11.30 -31.66
CA LYS A 263 2.04 -11.47 -33.10
C LYS A 263 2.98 -12.48 -33.77
N GLY A 264 3.97 -13.00 -33.03
CA GLY A 264 4.98 -13.93 -33.56
C GLY A 264 6.18 -13.24 -34.22
N ASP A 265 6.31 -11.92 -34.03
CA ASP A 265 7.41 -11.11 -34.57
C ASP A 265 8.68 -11.19 -33.70
N GLU A 266 8.55 -11.70 -32.47
CA GLU A 266 9.64 -11.85 -31.51
C GLU A 266 10.19 -13.28 -31.51
N GLU A 267 11.52 -13.40 -31.51
CA GLU A 267 12.19 -14.70 -31.60
C GLU A 267 11.85 -15.57 -30.37
N GLY A 268 11.29 -16.76 -30.63
CA GLY A 268 10.92 -17.72 -29.57
C GLY A 268 9.56 -17.50 -28.92
N VAL A 269 8.80 -16.46 -29.30
CA VAL A 269 7.45 -16.22 -28.77
C VAL A 269 6.40 -16.63 -29.81
N PRO A 270 5.61 -17.70 -29.58
CA PRO A 270 4.60 -18.12 -30.52
C PRO A 270 3.46 -17.10 -30.61
N PRO A 271 2.85 -16.89 -31.80
CA PRO A 271 1.71 -16.00 -31.95
C PRO A 271 0.49 -16.51 -31.19
N ILE A 272 -0.22 -15.61 -30.51
CA ILE A 272 -1.49 -15.90 -29.85
C ILE A 272 -2.58 -15.07 -30.52
N ALA A 273 -3.33 -15.68 -31.43
CA ALA A 273 -4.39 -14.98 -32.16
C ALA A 273 -5.64 -14.81 -31.28
N ILE A 274 -6.11 -13.57 -31.09
CA ILE A 274 -7.34 -13.26 -30.35
C ILE A 274 -8.56 -13.43 -31.27
N ASP A 275 -9.58 -14.18 -30.83
CA ASP A 275 -10.83 -14.26 -31.57
C ASP A 275 -11.71 -13.04 -31.31
N MET A 276 -11.87 -12.21 -32.34
CA MET A 276 -12.66 -10.98 -32.30
C MET A 276 -14.15 -11.21 -32.62
N SER A 277 -14.56 -12.46 -32.90
CA SER A 277 -15.96 -12.79 -33.23
C SER A 277 -16.94 -12.40 -32.12
N GLY A 278 -16.50 -12.48 -30.86
CA GLY A 278 -17.27 -12.11 -29.67
C GLY A 278 -17.68 -10.64 -29.62
N LEU A 279 -17.04 -9.74 -30.38
CA LEU A 279 -17.50 -8.34 -30.52
C LEU A 279 -18.90 -8.21 -31.12
N ARG A 280 -19.36 -9.22 -31.86
CA ARG A 280 -20.69 -9.27 -32.48
C ARG A 280 -21.79 -9.61 -31.49
N GLU A 281 -21.43 -10.08 -30.29
CA GLU A 281 -22.39 -10.38 -29.23
C GLU A 281 -23.13 -9.11 -28.81
N LYS A 282 -24.47 -9.22 -28.75
CA LYS A 282 -25.34 -8.09 -28.41
C LYS A 282 -25.46 -7.88 -26.91
N GLU A 283 -25.36 -8.95 -26.14
CA GLU A 283 -25.44 -8.91 -24.69
C GLU A 283 -24.06 -8.66 -24.10
N ASP A 284 -23.93 -7.56 -23.34
CA ASP A 284 -22.65 -7.13 -22.76
C ASP A 284 -22.02 -8.22 -21.88
N LEU A 285 -22.83 -8.98 -21.13
CA LEU A 285 -22.34 -10.05 -20.27
C LEU A 285 -21.72 -11.21 -21.05
N LYS A 286 -22.37 -11.64 -22.15
CA LYS A 286 -21.83 -12.69 -23.02
C LYS A 286 -20.57 -12.20 -23.73
N ARG A 287 -20.56 -10.94 -24.18
CA ARG A 287 -19.40 -10.31 -24.80
C ARG A 287 -18.21 -10.25 -23.83
N ALA A 288 -18.46 -9.88 -22.58
CA ALA A 288 -17.46 -9.87 -21.52
C ALA A 288 -16.91 -11.27 -21.21
N GLU A 289 -17.75 -12.30 -21.17
CA GLU A 289 -17.28 -13.67 -20.96
C GLU A 289 -16.39 -14.15 -22.12
N CYS A 290 -16.81 -13.93 -23.36
CA CYS A 290 -16.00 -14.25 -24.54
C CYS A 290 -14.65 -13.48 -24.52
N MET A 291 -14.64 -12.23 -24.01
CA MET A 291 -13.42 -11.43 -23.86
C MET A 291 -12.47 -12.07 -22.84
N LEU A 292 -13.02 -12.56 -21.72
CA LEU A 292 -12.23 -13.22 -20.67
C LEU A 292 -11.73 -14.60 -21.08
N GLU A 293 -12.43 -15.31 -21.97
CA GLU A 293 -11.89 -16.51 -22.62
C GLU A 293 -10.66 -16.18 -23.46
N GLN A 294 -10.66 -15.06 -24.18
CA GLN A 294 -9.46 -14.61 -24.91
C GLN A 294 -8.34 -14.18 -23.97
N ALA A 295 -8.67 -13.50 -22.86
CA ALA A 295 -7.69 -13.17 -21.82
C ALA A 295 -7.08 -14.42 -21.17
N ASP A 296 -7.84 -15.51 -21.03
CA ASP A 296 -7.34 -16.77 -20.48
C ASP A 296 -6.28 -17.43 -21.38
N ARG A 297 -6.39 -17.25 -22.70
CA ARG A 297 -5.38 -17.72 -23.67
C ARG A 297 -4.04 -16.99 -23.51
N LEU A 298 -4.05 -15.77 -22.98
CA LEU A 298 -2.87 -15.02 -22.56
C LEU A 298 -2.48 -15.31 -21.10
N GLY A 299 -3.27 -16.12 -20.38
CA GLY A 299 -3.12 -16.34 -18.94
C GLY A 299 -3.40 -15.07 -18.11
N CYS A 300 -4.17 -14.12 -18.64
CA CYS A 300 -4.44 -12.80 -18.05
C CYS A 300 -5.84 -12.65 -17.44
N ARG A 301 -6.67 -13.70 -17.42
CA ARG A 301 -8.08 -13.67 -16.96
C ARG A 301 -8.29 -13.22 -15.50
N GLN A 302 -7.25 -13.19 -14.67
CA GLN A 302 -7.37 -12.96 -13.23
C GLN A 302 -8.01 -11.61 -12.86
N PHE A 303 -8.49 -11.49 -11.63
CA PHE A 303 -9.10 -10.32 -10.99
C PHE A 303 -10.53 -9.93 -11.37
N VAL A 304 -11.00 -10.22 -12.58
CA VAL A 304 -12.35 -9.82 -13.02
C VAL A 304 -13.17 -11.00 -13.54
N THR A 305 -14.46 -11.01 -13.21
CA THR A 305 -15.48 -11.81 -13.88
C THR A 305 -16.21 -10.99 -14.95
N ALA A 306 -16.97 -11.65 -15.83
CA ALA A 306 -17.78 -10.96 -16.83
C ALA A 306 -18.73 -9.93 -16.17
N THR A 307 -19.29 -10.27 -15.00
CA THR A 307 -20.14 -9.39 -14.21
C THR A 307 -19.39 -8.15 -13.72
N ASP A 308 -18.13 -8.28 -13.30
CA ASP A 308 -17.31 -7.17 -12.79
C ASP A 308 -16.96 -6.16 -13.88
N VAL A 309 -16.69 -6.66 -15.09
CA VAL A 309 -16.47 -5.84 -16.29
C VAL A 309 -17.74 -5.06 -16.62
N VAL A 310 -18.88 -5.75 -16.75
CA VAL A 310 -20.16 -5.10 -17.10
C VAL A 310 -20.64 -4.14 -16.01
N ARG A 311 -20.35 -4.41 -14.74
CA ARG A 311 -20.65 -3.47 -13.64
C ARG A 311 -19.67 -2.29 -13.59
N GLY A 312 -18.51 -2.40 -14.23
CA GLY A 312 -17.48 -1.36 -14.24
C GLY A 312 -16.80 -1.19 -12.89
N ASN A 313 -16.47 -2.29 -12.20
CA ASN A 313 -15.78 -2.22 -10.90
C ASN A 313 -14.36 -1.64 -11.09
N PRO A 314 -14.07 -0.39 -10.68
CA PRO A 314 -12.82 0.28 -11.03
C PRO A 314 -11.59 -0.43 -10.47
N LYS A 315 -11.70 -1.03 -9.27
CA LYS A 315 -10.60 -1.66 -8.56
C LYS A 315 -10.17 -2.95 -9.24
N LEU A 316 -11.13 -3.82 -9.55
CA LEU A 316 -10.86 -5.11 -10.18
C LEU A 316 -10.42 -4.93 -11.64
N ASN A 317 -11.04 -4.01 -12.37
CA ASN A 317 -10.66 -3.69 -13.74
C ASN A 317 -9.25 -3.09 -13.82
N LEU A 318 -8.87 -2.22 -12.88
CA LEU A 318 -7.50 -1.71 -12.78
C LEU A 318 -6.49 -2.84 -12.51
N ALA A 319 -6.82 -3.79 -11.61
CA ALA A 319 -5.97 -4.94 -11.34
C ALA A 319 -5.81 -5.87 -12.55
N TYR A 320 -6.90 -6.11 -13.29
CA TYR A 320 -6.88 -6.86 -14.55
C TYR A 320 -5.97 -6.20 -15.60
N VAL A 321 -6.10 -4.88 -15.78
CA VAL A 321 -5.27 -4.11 -16.73
C VAL A 321 -3.80 -4.11 -16.31
N ALA A 322 -3.50 -3.97 -15.01
CA ALA A 322 -2.14 -4.06 -14.49
C ALA A 322 -1.52 -5.44 -14.72
N ASN A 323 -2.27 -6.51 -14.48
CA ASN A 323 -1.84 -7.88 -14.75
C ASN A 323 -1.58 -8.11 -16.25
N LEU A 324 -2.41 -7.53 -17.13
CA LEU A 324 -2.21 -7.56 -18.57
C LEU A 324 -0.93 -6.81 -18.97
N PHE A 325 -0.72 -5.60 -18.45
CA PHE A 325 0.50 -4.82 -18.71
C PHE A 325 1.76 -5.57 -18.26
N ASN A 326 1.77 -6.12 -17.04
CA ASN A 326 2.95 -6.82 -16.51
C ASN A 326 3.35 -8.04 -17.34
N LYS A 327 2.38 -8.69 -18.01
CA LYS A 327 2.65 -9.83 -18.88
C LYS A 327 2.94 -9.45 -20.32
N TYR A 328 2.23 -8.44 -20.82
CA TYR A 328 2.28 -8.02 -22.22
C TYR A 328 2.28 -6.49 -22.32
N PRO A 329 3.40 -5.81 -22.01
CA PRO A 329 3.49 -4.36 -22.18
C PRO A 329 3.31 -3.95 -23.66
N ALA A 330 3.83 -4.77 -24.58
CA ALA A 330 3.80 -4.56 -26.02
C ALA A 330 4.29 -3.16 -26.46
N LEU A 331 5.23 -2.57 -25.69
CA LEU A 331 5.87 -1.30 -26.03
C LEU A 331 7.25 -1.57 -26.62
N LYS A 332 7.59 -0.87 -27.69
CA LYS A 332 8.93 -0.89 -28.27
C LYS A 332 9.69 0.36 -27.82
N LYS A 333 10.92 0.17 -27.35
CA LYS A 333 11.81 1.29 -27.02
C LYS A 333 12.02 2.13 -28.29
N PRO A 334 11.73 3.44 -28.28
CA PRO A 334 11.98 4.29 -29.44
C PRO A 334 13.50 4.36 -29.70
N GLU A 335 13.93 4.07 -30.93
CA GLU A 335 15.35 4.06 -31.32
C GLU A 335 15.97 5.46 -31.40
N ASN A 336 15.15 6.50 -31.63
CA ASN A 336 15.58 7.85 -32.01
C ASN A 336 15.03 8.95 -31.10
N GLN A 337 15.34 8.89 -29.81
CA GLN A 337 15.18 10.06 -28.94
C GLN A 337 16.51 10.33 -28.25
N ASP A 338 16.99 11.58 -28.29
CA ASP A 338 18.11 12.11 -27.49
C ASP A 338 17.68 12.14 -26.00
N ILE A 339 17.21 11.01 -25.48
CA ILE A 339 16.84 10.84 -24.09
C ILE A 339 18.11 10.56 -23.32
N ASP A 340 18.37 11.43 -22.35
CA ASP A 340 19.38 11.19 -21.34
C ASP A 340 18.88 10.10 -20.38
N TRP A 341 19.14 8.84 -20.72
CA TRP A 341 18.81 7.69 -19.86
C TRP A 341 19.47 7.77 -18.48
N SER A 342 20.54 8.56 -18.31
CA SER A 342 21.15 8.78 -16.99
C SER A 342 20.28 9.62 -16.05
N SER A 343 19.28 10.35 -16.59
CA SER A 343 18.29 11.08 -15.79
C SER A 343 17.20 10.18 -15.19
N ILE A 344 17.07 8.93 -15.66
CA ILE A 344 16.16 7.91 -15.11
C ILE A 344 16.85 7.21 -13.93
N GLU A 345 17.31 7.97 -12.94
CA GLU A 345 17.74 7.37 -11.69
C GLU A 345 16.53 6.81 -10.95
N GLY A 346 16.54 5.50 -10.70
CA GLY A 346 15.52 4.87 -9.87
C GLY A 346 15.56 5.36 -8.42
N GLU A 347 14.48 5.08 -7.70
CA GLU A 347 14.37 5.37 -6.27
C GLU A 347 15.51 4.69 -5.48
N THR A 348 16.24 5.48 -4.70
CA THR A 348 17.26 4.97 -3.79
C THR A 348 16.63 4.22 -2.62
N ARG A 349 17.41 3.38 -1.93
CA ARG A 349 16.96 2.65 -0.75
C ARG A 349 16.42 3.56 0.37
N GLU A 350 17.08 4.71 0.59
CA GLU A 350 16.67 5.68 1.62
C GLU A 350 15.33 6.34 1.24
N GLU A 351 15.17 6.77 -0.03
CA GLU A 351 13.91 7.32 -0.55
C GLU A 351 12.75 6.33 -0.40
N ARG A 352 12.96 5.08 -0.80
CA ARG A 352 11.99 3.98 -0.65
C ARG A 352 11.56 3.77 0.78
N THR A 353 12.51 3.83 1.71
CA THR A 353 12.24 3.65 3.14
C THR A 353 11.37 4.77 3.67
N PHE A 354 11.65 6.03 3.32
CA PHE A 354 10.81 7.16 3.71
C PHE A 354 9.42 7.09 3.07
N ARG A 355 9.32 6.76 1.78
CA ARG A 355 8.04 6.60 1.08
C ARG A 355 7.17 5.54 1.75
N ASN A 356 7.72 4.34 2.00
CA ASN A 356 7.00 3.27 2.66
C ASN A 356 6.59 3.64 4.08
N TRP A 357 7.48 4.27 4.85
CA TRP A 357 7.17 4.78 6.18
C TRP A 357 6.00 5.77 6.15
N MET A 358 6.02 6.80 5.30
CA MET A 358 4.93 7.77 5.20
C MET A 358 3.61 7.11 4.79
N ASN A 359 3.64 6.27 3.77
CA ASN A 359 2.44 5.56 3.29
C ASN A 359 1.84 4.63 4.35
N SER A 360 2.67 3.99 5.17
CA SER A 360 2.22 3.15 6.27
C SER A 360 1.46 3.92 7.37
N LEU A 361 1.73 5.22 7.50
CA LEU A 361 1.03 6.12 8.43
C LEU A 361 -0.32 6.62 7.89
N GLY A 362 -0.63 6.32 6.62
CA GLY A 362 -1.89 6.70 5.98
C GLY A 362 -1.97 8.14 5.52
N VAL A 363 -0.88 8.67 5.00
CA VAL A 363 -0.90 9.99 4.37
C VAL A 363 -1.79 9.99 3.12
N ASN A 364 -2.45 11.11 2.85
CA ASN A 364 -3.31 11.31 1.69
C ASN A 364 -2.98 12.67 1.03
N PRO A 365 -2.58 12.71 -0.26
CA PRO A 365 -2.47 11.58 -1.20
C PRO A 365 -1.36 10.58 -0.83
N ARG A 366 -1.44 9.38 -1.42
CA ARG A 366 -0.38 8.36 -1.31
C ARG A 366 0.87 8.89 -2.02
N VAL A 367 2.02 8.73 -1.38
CA VAL A 367 3.31 9.13 -1.97
C VAL A 367 3.80 8.04 -2.91
N ASN A 368 3.88 8.36 -4.20
CA ASN A 368 4.51 7.54 -5.23
C ASN A 368 5.90 8.08 -5.56
N HIS A 369 6.01 9.40 -5.75
CA HIS A 369 7.23 10.10 -6.16
C HIS A 369 7.63 11.11 -5.11
N LEU A 370 8.67 10.78 -4.33
CA LEU A 370 9.00 11.50 -3.09
C LEU A 370 9.12 13.02 -3.25
N TYR A 371 9.76 13.48 -4.33
CA TYR A 371 10.04 14.91 -4.52
C TYR A 371 8.90 15.68 -5.18
N ALA A 372 8.08 15.01 -5.98
CA ALA A 372 6.93 15.61 -6.63
C ALA A 372 5.73 15.68 -5.67
N ASP A 373 5.50 14.62 -4.90
CA ASP A 373 4.31 14.51 -4.04
C ASP A 373 4.45 15.29 -2.71
N LEU A 374 5.65 15.78 -2.40
CA LEU A 374 5.93 16.62 -1.23
C LEU A 374 6.06 18.11 -1.55
N ASP A 375 5.92 18.50 -2.83
CA ASP A 375 6.21 19.85 -3.34
C ASP A 375 5.24 20.94 -2.85
N ASP A 376 4.11 20.55 -2.25
CA ASP A 376 3.08 21.40 -1.66
C ASP A 376 3.00 21.30 -0.13
N ALA A 377 3.87 20.47 0.46
CA ALA A 377 3.97 20.17 1.89
C ALA A 377 2.71 19.59 2.58
N LEU A 378 1.65 19.22 1.87
CA LEU A 378 0.42 18.69 2.48
C LEU A 378 0.64 17.38 3.25
N VAL A 379 1.46 16.50 2.68
CA VAL A 379 1.89 15.26 3.34
C VAL A 379 2.75 15.58 4.57
N ILE A 380 3.65 16.57 4.46
CA ILE A 380 4.51 17.00 5.58
C ILE A 380 3.67 17.49 6.77
N PHE A 381 2.60 18.25 6.52
CA PHE A 381 1.67 18.69 7.57
C PHE A 381 0.99 17.50 8.28
N GLN A 382 0.54 16.50 7.52
CA GLN A 382 -0.02 15.28 8.11
C GLN A 382 1.02 14.56 8.98
N LEU A 383 2.28 14.48 8.54
CA LEU A 383 3.35 13.89 9.34
C LEU A 383 3.61 14.69 10.62
N TYR A 384 3.55 16.03 10.59
CA TYR A 384 3.63 16.86 11.79
C TYR A 384 2.58 16.48 12.83
N GLU A 385 1.33 16.27 12.43
CA GLU A 385 0.28 15.81 13.34
C GLU A 385 0.60 14.42 13.93
N LYS A 386 1.12 13.49 13.11
CA LYS A 386 1.55 12.15 13.58
C LYS A 386 2.66 12.22 14.63
N ILE A 387 3.49 13.25 14.59
CA ILE A 387 4.56 13.50 15.58
C ILE A 387 4.16 14.52 16.65
N LYS A 388 2.87 14.79 16.82
CA LYS A 388 2.31 15.69 17.84
C LYS A 388 2.79 17.14 17.73
N VAL A 389 3.11 17.60 16.52
CA VAL A 389 3.39 19.00 16.20
C VAL A 389 2.09 19.63 15.67
N PRO A 390 1.53 20.66 16.33
CA PRO A 390 0.27 21.26 15.90
C PRO A 390 0.43 21.99 14.56
N VAL A 391 -0.55 21.78 13.67
CA VAL A 391 -0.64 22.47 12.38
C VAL A 391 -1.89 23.34 12.37
N ASP A 392 -1.74 24.60 12.00
CA ASP A 392 -2.86 25.50 11.75
C ASP A 392 -3.33 25.32 10.29
N TRP A 393 -4.36 24.51 10.12
CA TRP A 393 -4.92 24.19 8.80
C TRP A 393 -5.60 25.37 8.10
N ASP A 394 -5.91 26.46 8.82
CA ASP A 394 -6.47 27.67 8.22
C ASP A 394 -5.40 28.45 7.43
N ARG A 395 -4.12 28.24 7.74
CA ARG A 395 -2.98 28.77 6.99
C ARG A 395 -2.58 27.91 5.79
N VAL A 396 -3.11 26.69 5.66
CA VAL A 396 -2.70 25.73 4.64
C VAL A 396 -3.52 25.89 3.37
N ASN A 397 -2.86 26.14 2.24
CA ASN A 397 -3.49 26.19 0.93
C ASN A 397 -3.75 24.77 0.41
N LYS A 398 -5.00 24.44 0.09
CA LYS A 398 -5.43 23.11 -0.39
C LYS A 398 -5.76 23.12 -1.88
N PRO A 399 -5.57 22.01 -2.61
CA PRO A 399 -5.99 21.87 -4.00
C PRO A 399 -7.53 21.92 -4.13
N PRO A 400 -8.07 22.20 -5.33
CA PRO A 400 -7.36 22.45 -6.58
C PRO A 400 -6.71 23.84 -6.63
N TYR A 401 -5.44 23.89 -7.04
CA TYR A 401 -4.72 25.14 -7.21
C TYR A 401 -5.05 25.78 -8.56
N SER A 402 -5.20 27.10 -8.62
CA SER A 402 -5.36 27.83 -9.87
C SER A 402 -4.10 27.70 -10.74
N LYS A 403 -4.26 27.54 -12.05
CA LYS A 403 -3.11 27.49 -12.99
C LYS A 403 -2.18 28.69 -12.84
N LEU A 404 -2.77 29.89 -12.72
CA LEU A 404 -2.07 31.12 -12.39
C LEU A 404 -1.99 31.24 -10.85
N GLY A 405 -0.85 30.89 -10.26
CA GLY A 405 -0.62 31.01 -8.81
C GLY A 405 -0.42 29.71 -8.04
N SER A 406 -0.57 28.54 -8.68
CA SER A 406 -0.33 27.22 -8.05
C SER A 406 1.02 27.16 -7.33
N ASN A 407 2.10 27.50 -8.03
CA ASN A 407 3.44 27.45 -7.45
C ASN A 407 3.60 28.35 -6.21
N MET A 408 2.98 29.53 -6.23
CA MET A 408 3.02 30.45 -5.09
C MET A 408 2.31 29.87 -3.86
N LYS A 409 1.16 29.20 -4.07
CA LYS A 409 0.41 28.54 -2.99
C LYS A 409 1.15 27.34 -2.39
N LYS A 410 1.79 26.54 -3.24
CA LYS A 410 2.65 25.44 -2.81
C LYS A 410 3.86 25.96 -2.02
N LEU A 411 4.52 27.01 -2.52
CA LEU A 411 5.65 27.65 -1.84
C LEU A 411 5.25 28.27 -0.48
N GLU A 412 4.08 28.90 -0.38
CA GLU A 412 3.53 29.37 0.90
C GLU A 412 3.41 28.22 1.92
N ASN A 413 2.89 27.07 1.49
CA ASN A 413 2.80 25.88 2.33
C ASN A 413 4.19 25.36 2.74
N CYS A 414 5.13 25.21 1.80
CA CYS A 414 6.48 24.75 2.11
C CYS A 414 7.21 25.68 3.08
N ASN A 415 7.04 27.00 2.93
CA ASN A 415 7.57 27.98 3.88
C ASN A 415 6.97 27.79 5.28
N TYR A 416 5.66 27.55 5.37
CA TYR A 416 5.01 27.27 6.64
C TYR A 416 5.47 25.94 7.26
N ALA A 417 5.66 24.89 6.46
CA ALA A 417 6.19 23.61 6.93
C ALA A 417 7.61 23.73 7.51
N VAL A 418 8.47 24.54 6.88
CA VAL A 418 9.83 24.85 7.40
C VAL A 418 9.74 25.70 8.68
N GLU A 419 8.82 26.65 8.75
CA GLU A 419 8.55 27.45 9.94
C GLU A 419 8.17 26.56 11.14
N LEU A 420 7.21 25.65 10.96
CA LEU A 420 6.79 24.69 11.99
C LEU A 420 7.96 23.80 12.42
N GLY A 421 8.73 23.29 11.47
CA GLY A 421 9.92 22.48 11.76
C GLY A 421 10.91 23.21 12.67
N LYS A 422 11.22 24.47 12.35
CA LYS A 422 12.17 25.29 13.14
C LYS A 422 11.57 25.70 14.50
N LYS A 423 10.35 26.22 14.52
CA LYS A 423 9.76 26.85 15.71
C LYS A 423 9.09 25.87 16.65
N GLU A 424 8.29 24.95 16.14
CA GLU A 424 7.48 24.04 16.97
C GLU A 424 8.22 22.72 17.20
N ALA A 425 8.69 22.06 16.14
CA ALA A 425 9.35 20.76 16.24
C ALA A 425 10.81 20.83 16.74
N LYS A 426 11.41 22.04 16.71
CA LYS A 426 12.80 22.34 17.07
C LYS A 426 13.81 21.55 16.23
N PHE A 427 13.51 21.37 14.95
CA PHE A 427 14.38 20.72 13.98
C PHE A 427 15.56 21.61 13.59
N SER A 428 16.69 20.95 13.29
CA SER A 428 17.86 21.63 12.75
C SER A 428 17.71 21.74 11.23
N LEU A 429 17.05 22.81 10.79
CA LEU A 429 16.78 23.10 9.37
C LEU A 429 17.66 24.25 8.85
N VAL A 430 18.92 24.29 9.26
CA VAL A 430 19.89 25.30 8.81
C VAL A 430 20.12 25.14 7.31
N GLY A 431 19.93 26.21 6.55
CA GLY A 431 20.07 26.19 5.09
C GLY A 431 18.89 25.57 4.33
N ILE A 432 17.80 25.18 5.01
CA ILE A 432 16.57 24.70 4.36
C ILE A 432 15.54 25.83 4.36
N ALA A 433 15.05 26.19 3.17
CA ALA A 433 13.96 27.11 2.91
C ALA A 433 12.76 26.38 2.27
N GLY A 434 11.59 27.04 2.22
CA GLY A 434 10.41 26.45 1.58
C GLY A 434 10.60 26.23 0.08
N GLN A 435 11.42 27.06 -0.57
CA GLN A 435 11.78 26.90 -1.98
C GLN A 435 12.47 25.56 -2.26
N ASP A 436 13.39 25.13 -1.39
CA ASP A 436 14.09 23.86 -1.56
C ASP A 436 13.14 22.65 -1.55
N LEU A 437 12.08 22.70 -0.72
CA LEU A 437 11.06 21.65 -0.68
C LEU A 437 10.15 21.72 -1.90
N ASN A 438 9.72 22.92 -2.29
CA ASN A 438 8.82 23.14 -3.43
C ASN A 438 9.48 22.79 -4.78
N GLU A 439 10.80 22.96 -4.90
CA GLU A 439 11.59 22.55 -6.07
C GLU A 439 12.02 21.07 -6.01
N GLY A 440 11.72 20.35 -4.93
CA GLY A 440 12.04 18.93 -4.80
C GLY A 440 13.53 18.63 -4.58
N ASN A 441 14.28 19.52 -3.89
CA ASN A 441 15.69 19.31 -3.62
C ASN A 441 15.92 18.01 -2.84
N ARG A 442 16.62 17.03 -3.46
CA ARG A 442 16.79 15.67 -2.92
C ARG A 442 17.37 15.65 -1.52
N THR A 443 18.54 16.28 -1.34
CA THR A 443 19.30 16.26 -0.09
C THR A 443 18.54 16.93 1.05
N LEU A 444 17.93 18.09 0.79
CA LEU A 444 17.27 18.88 1.83
C LEU A 444 15.91 18.28 2.22
N THR A 445 15.19 17.70 1.26
CA THR A 445 13.94 16.95 1.52
C THR A 445 14.23 15.71 2.38
N LEU A 446 15.24 14.91 2.02
CA LEU A 446 15.65 13.73 2.82
C LEU A 446 16.13 14.13 4.23
N ALA A 447 16.81 15.27 4.37
CA ALA A 447 17.23 15.78 5.68
C ALA A 447 16.03 16.10 6.59
N LEU A 448 14.96 16.70 6.05
CA LEU A 448 13.72 16.95 6.79
C LEU A 448 12.98 15.65 7.13
N LEU A 449 12.81 14.75 6.16
CA LEU A 449 12.15 13.45 6.35
C LEU A 449 12.83 12.60 7.41
N TRP A 450 14.16 12.60 7.44
CA TRP A 450 14.93 11.95 8.51
C TRP A 450 14.58 12.51 9.90
N GLN A 451 14.49 13.84 10.05
CA GLN A 451 14.16 14.44 11.35
C GLN A 451 12.72 14.14 11.77
N LEU A 452 11.78 14.09 10.82
CA LEU A 452 10.40 13.64 11.05
C LEU A 452 10.36 12.19 11.52
N MET A 453 11.02 11.27 10.81
CA MET A 453 11.06 9.84 11.15
C MET A 453 11.76 9.59 12.50
N ARG A 454 12.85 10.30 12.77
CA ARG A 454 13.54 10.24 14.06
C ARG A 454 12.63 10.70 15.19
N ARG A 455 11.94 11.84 15.05
CA ARG A 455 10.99 12.32 16.07
C ARG A 455 9.84 11.35 16.27
N TYR A 456 9.29 10.80 15.19
CA TYR A 456 8.24 9.78 15.26
C TYR A 456 8.68 8.57 16.09
N THR A 457 9.88 8.05 15.83
CA THR A 457 10.46 6.90 16.54
C THR A 457 10.68 7.21 18.02
N LEU A 458 11.19 8.40 18.35
CA LEU A 458 11.39 8.83 19.73
C LEU A 458 10.07 9.08 20.47
N ASN A 459 9.04 9.62 19.83
CA ASN A 459 7.72 9.80 20.44
C ASN A 459 7.10 8.46 20.85
N ILE A 460 7.30 7.40 20.06
CA ILE A 460 6.88 6.04 20.43
C ILE A 460 7.56 5.63 21.74
N LEU A 461 8.85 5.95 21.92
CA LEU A 461 9.60 5.65 23.14
C LEU A 461 9.19 6.52 24.34
N GLU A 462 8.93 7.80 24.14
CA GLU A 462 8.47 8.72 25.19
C GLU A 462 7.10 8.32 25.74
N ASP A 463 6.17 7.90 24.89
CA ASP A 463 4.85 7.38 25.30
C ASP A 463 4.94 6.09 26.14
N LEU A 464 6.11 5.43 26.12
CA LEU A 464 6.39 4.17 26.79
C LEU A 464 7.29 4.31 28.03
N GLY A 465 7.95 5.45 28.22
CA GLY A 465 8.78 5.76 29.40
C GLY A 465 8.08 6.66 30.41
N ASP A 466 8.69 6.86 31.58
CA ASP A 466 8.20 7.78 32.64
C ASP A 466 8.44 9.27 32.29
N GLY A 467 8.32 9.65 31.02
CA GLY A 467 8.50 11.04 30.55
C GLY A 467 9.96 11.52 30.44
N GLN A 468 10.95 10.62 30.50
CA GLN A 468 12.34 10.97 30.23
C GLN A 468 12.58 11.16 28.72
N LYS A 469 13.25 12.26 28.35
CA LYS A 469 13.68 12.50 26.96
C LYS A 469 14.66 11.40 26.55
N VAL A 470 14.27 10.59 25.58
CA VAL A 470 15.13 9.55 25.04
C VAL A 470 16.07 10.17 24.02
N ILE A 471 17.37 10.08 24.27
CA ILE A 471 18.43 10.46 23.34
C ILE A 471 19.21 9.22 22.90
N ASP A 472 20.02 9.37 21.85
CA ASP A 472 20.80 8.29 21.25
C ASP A 472 21.61 7.49 22.31
N ASP A 473 22.24 8.17 23.27
CA ASP A 473 23.01 7.54 24.36
C ASP A 473 22.14 6.69 25.29
N THR A 474 20.88 7.08 25.49
CA THR A 474 19.91 6.32 26.29
C THR A 474 19.60 4.97 25.63
N ILE A 475 19.44 4.97 24.30
CA ILE A 475 19.18 3.76 23.53
C ILE A 475 20.39 2.82 23.60
N VAL A 476 21.60 3.32 23.36
CA VAL A 476 22.83 2.50 23.44
C VAL A 476 23.03 1.92 24.84
N SER A 477 22.80 2.72 25.88
CA SER A 477 22.90 2.27 27.28
C SER A 477 21.88 1.16 27.58
N TRP A 478 20.64 1.30 27.09
CA TRP A 478 19.61 0.27 27.24
C TRP A 478 19.97 -1.02 26.49
N VAL A 479 20.45 -0.92 25.24
CA VAL A 479 20.90 -2.07 24.44
C VAL A 479 21.99 -2.82 25.20
N ASN A 480 23.04 -2.12 25.64
CA ASN A 480 24.16 -2.73 26.35
C ASN A 480 23.76 -3.32 27.71
N GLY A 481 22.88 -2.66 28.45
CA GLY A 481 22.34 -3.21 29.70
C GLY A 481 21.54 -4.49 29.46
N THR A 482 20.72 -4.53 28.42
CA THR A 482 19.91 -5.71 28.06
C THR A 482 20.79 -6.88 27.61
N LEU A 483 21.79 -6.62 26.76
CA LEU A 483 22.75 -7.62 26.32
C LEU A 483 23.60 -8.17 27.47
N THR A 484 24.10 -7.29 28.35
CA THR A 484 24.92 -7.70 29.51
C THR A 484 24.12 -8.59 30.47
N ASN A 485 22.84 -8.27 30.71
CA ASN A 485 21.97 -9.09 31.56
C ASN A 485 21.68 -10.48 30.99
N ALA A 486 21.88 -10.67 29.69
CA ALA A 486 21.73 -11.95 28.98
C ALA A 486 23.09 -12.62 28.67
N ASP A 487 24.19 -12.14 29.26
CA ASP A 487 25.55 -12.62 29.03
C ASP A 487 25.99 -12.56 27.55
N LYS A 488 25.53 -11.53 26.81
CA LYS A 488 25.85 -11.26 25.40
C LYS A 488 26.82 -10.08 25.23
N GLY A 489 27.49 -10.03 24.08
CA GLY A 489 28.42 -8.94 23.73
C GLY A 489 27.72 -7.58 23.56
N THR A 490 28.39 -6.49 23.93
CA THR A 490 27.87 -5.12 23.85
C THR A 490 28.34 -4.39 22.59
N ILE A 491 27.73 -3.23 22.30
CA ILE A 491 28.13 -2.34 21.20
C ILE A 491 28.69 -1.02 21.73
N SER A 492 29.65 -0.44 21.01
CA SER A 492 30.20 0.90 21.29
C SER A 492 29.27 2.04 20.86
N GLY A 493 28.36 1.80 19.93
CA GLY A 493 27.36 2.76 19.44
C GLY A 493 26.77 2.33 18.09
N PHE A 494 26.00 3.19 17.43
CA PHE A 494 25.34 2.86 16.14
C PHE A 494 26.27 2.76 14.92
N LYS A 495 27.57 3.00 15.11
CA LYS A 495 28.63 2.85 14.10
C LYS A 495 29.51 1.62 14.36
N ASP A 496 29.15 0.80 15.34
CA ASP A 496 29.94 -0.38 15.71
C ASP A 496 29.99 -1.39 14.56
N GLY A 497 31.19 -1.77 14.14
CA GLY A 497 31.39 -2.68 13.00
C GLY A 497 30.83 -4.09 13.22
N SER A 498 30.64 -4.52 14.47
CA SER A 498 30.02 -5.81 14.80
C SER A 498 28.58 -5.91 14.30
N ILE A 499 27.88 -4.78 14.16
CA ILE A 499 26.50 -4.70 13.67
C ILE A 499 26.37 -5.21 12.23
N SER A 500 27.44 -5.13 11.43
CA SER A 500 27.46 -5.66 10.05
C SER A 500 27.18 -7.16 9.96
N THR A 501 27.42 -7.91 11.04
CA THR A 501 27.13 -9.35 11.15
C THR A 501 25.68 -9.65 11.53
N SER A 502 24.93 -8.62 11.93
CA SER A 502 23.61 -8.68 12.58
C SER A 502 23.56 -9.41 13.93
N MET A 503 24.67 -9.96 14.42
CA MET A 503 24.71 -10.69 15.69
C MET A 503 24.28 -9.85 16.90
N PRO A 504 24.70 -8.59 17.07
CA PRO A 504 24.21 -7.76 18.18
C PRO A 504 22.68 -7.54 18.14
N VAL A 505 22.09 -7.45 16.94
CA VAL A 505 20.64 -7.29 16.77
C VAL A 505 19.92 -8.59 17.13
N LEU A 506 20.44 -9.73 16.67
CA LEU A 506 19.89 -11.06 16.95
C LEU A 506 19.98 -11.41 18.44
N ASP A 507 21.13 -11.17 19.06
CA ASP A 507 21.36 -11.37 20.49
C ASP A 507 20.44 -10.47 21.33
N LEU A 508 20.19 -9.24 20.88
CA LEU A 508 19.24 -8.37 21.56
C LEU A 508 17.80 -8.89 21.44
N ILE A 509 17.39 -9.38 20.27
CA ILE A 509 16.07 -10.00 20.08
C ILE A 509 15.90 -11.21 20.99
N ASP A 510 16.92 -12.07 21.08
CA ASP A 510 16.92 -13.23 21.98
C ASP A 510 16.91 -12.79 23.46
N ALA A 511 17.61 -11.72 23.83
CA ALA A 511 17.56 -11.16 25.18
C ALA A 511 16.17 -10.58 25.54
N ILE A 512 15.46 -10.00 24.57
CA ILE A 512 14.08 -9.48 24.76
C ILE A 512 13.08 -10.63 24.86
N GLN A 513 13.19 -11.63 23.99
CA GLN A 513 12.33 -12.81 23.93
C GLN A 513 13.20 -14.08 23.84
N PRO A 514 13.60 -14.66 24.99
CA PRO A 514 14.49 -15.82 25.04
C PRO A 514 13.98 -17.01 24.23
N GLY A 515 14.86 -17.59 23.41
CA GLY A 515 14.55 -18.74 22.57
C GLY A 515 13.81 -18.39 21.28
N SER A 516 13.65 -17.10 20.95
CA SER A 516 13.06 -16.66 19.68
C SER A 516 14.01 -16.85 18.49
N ILE A 517 15.33 -16.85 18.73
CA ILE A 517 16.36 -17.01 17.70
C ILE A 517 16.82 -18.46 17.61
N ARG A 518 16.84 -18.98 16.37
CA ARG A 518 17.42 -20.28 16.03
C ARG A 518 18.82 -20.08 15.48
N TYR A 519 19.80 -20.08 16.38
CA TYR A 519 21.21 -19.85 16.06
C TYR A 519 21.80 -20.92 15.14
N ASP A 520 21.23 -22.12 15.09
CA ASP A 520 21.61 -23.20 14.18
C ASP A 520 21.40 -22.85 12.69
N LEU A 521 20.54 -21.87 12.39
CA LEU A 521 20.29 -21.38 11.03
C LEU A 521 21.22 -20.23 10.62
N LEU A 522 22.08 -19.78 11.53
CA LEU A 522 22.93 -18.61 11.38
C LEU A 522 24.40 -19.01 11.30
N LYS A 523 25.15 -18.29 10.48
CA LYS A 523 26.61 -18.35 10.50
C LYS A 523 27.12 -17.20 11.37
N ALA A 524 28.12 -17.46 12.21
CA ALA A 524 28.67 -16.47 13.13
C ALA A 524 30.14 -16.11 12.83
N GLU A 525 30.88 -17.01 12.17
CA GLU A 525 32.31 -16.87 11.90
C GLU A 525 32.58 -16.89 10.39
N ASP A 526 33.69 -16.30 9.96
CA ASP A 526 34.16 -16.25 8.56
C ASP A 526 33.06 -15.84 7.57
N LEU A 527 32.37 -14.74 7.90
CA LEU A 527 31.21 -14.24 7.17
C LEU A 527 31.60 -13.56 5.86
N THR A 528 31.06 -14.06 4.75
CA THR A 528 31.02 -13.33 3.48
C THR A 528 29.95 -12.23 3.54
N GLU A 529 29.98 -11.28 2.59
CA GLU A 529 28.95 -10.24 2.49
C GLU A 529 27.56 -10.83 2.25
N GLU A 530 27.46 -11.94 1.52
CA GLU A 530 26.20 -12.67 1.32
C GLU A 530 25.68 -13.27 2.63
N GLU A 531 26.56 -13.84 3.45
CA GLU A 531 26.19 -14.41 4.74
C GLU A 531 25.77 -13.34 5.75
N LYS A 532 26.44 -12.18 5.74
CA LYS A 532 25.99 -11.00 6.51
C LYS A 532 24.59 -10.55 6.08
N LEU A 533 24.34 -10.49 4.77
CA LEU A 533 23.03 -10.13 4.23
C LEU A 533 21.95 -11.15 4.63
N ASN A 534 22.26 -12.45 4.58
CA ASN A 534 21.36 -13.51 5.00
C ASN A 534 21.05 -13.45 6.51
N ASN A 535 22.03 -13.13 7.35
CA ASN A 535 21.80 -12.88 8.77
C ASN A 535 20.94 -11.63 8.99
N ALA A 536 21.17 -10.56 8.23
CA ALA A 536 20.40 -9.33 8.32
C ALA A 536 18.93 -9.52 7.90
N LYS A 537 18.68 -10.26 6.80
CA LYS A 537 17.32 -10.66 6.38
C LYS A 537 16.58 -11.40 7.50
N TYR A 538 17.27 -12.33 8.16
CA TYR A 538 16.74 -13.07 9.30
C TYR A 538 16.47 -12.14 10.49
N ALA A 539 17.42 -11.26 10.85
CA ALA A 539 17.30 -10.33 11.97
C ALA A 539 16.12 -9.35 11.83
N ILE A 540 15.96 -8.75 10.65
CA ILE A 540 14.85 -7.82 10.37
C ILE A 540 13.51 -8.55 10.46
N SER A 541 13.42 -9.77 9.89
CA SER A 541 12.20 -10.57 9.96
C SER A 541 11.89 -10.99 11.40
N MET A 542 12.88 -11.40 12.19
CA MET A 542 12.70 -11.73 13.60
C MET A 542 12.28 -10.52 14.44
N ALA A 543 12.86 -9.33 14.20
CA ALA A 543 12.44 -8.10 14.85
C ALA A 543 10.95 -7.81 14.59
N ARG A 544 10.51 -7.94 13.34
CA ARG A 544 9.10 -7.78 12.95
C ARG A 544 8.19 -8.85 13.58
N LYS A 545 8.66 -10.10 13.65
CA LYS A 545 7.94 -11.22 14.25
C LYS A 545 7.64 -11.01 15.74
N ILE A 546 8.61 -10.50 16.50
CA ILE A 546 8.42 -10.16 17.93
C ILE A 546 7.65 -8.85 18.15
N GLY A 547 7.26 -8.16 17.07
CA GLY A 547 6.37 -7.00 17.09
C GLY A 547 7.01 -5.66 16.73
N ALA A 548 8.32 -5.59 16.44
CA ALA A 548 8.98 -4.32 16.15
C ALA A 548 8.61 -3.78 14.77
N ARG A 549 8.25 -2.50 14.71
CA ARG A 549 7.90 -1.79 13.47
C ARG A 549 9.16 -1.27 12.76
N VAL A 550 9.94 -2.20 12.21
CA VAL A 550 11.23 -1.89 11.57
C VAL A 550 11.07 -1.64 10.06
N TYR A 551 11.46 -0.44 9.63
CA TYR A 551 11.53 -0.04 8.22
C TYR A 551 12.92 -0.18 7.60
N ALA A 552 13.96 -0.43 8.41
CA ALA A 552 15.31 -0.66 7.92
C ALA A 552 15.36 -1.88 6.99
N LEU A 553 16.21 -1.79 5.98
CA LEU A 553 16.51 -2.87 5.06
C LEU A 553 17.67 -3.73 5.60
N PRO A 554 17.79 -5.00 5.19
CA PRO A 554 18.92 -5.84 5.58
C PRO A 554 20.28 -5.20 5.29
N GLU A 555 20.43 -4.52 4.16
CA GLU A 555 21.68 -3.87 3.76
C GLU A 555 22.05 -2.70 4.68
N ASP A 556 21.07 -2.06 5.33
CA ASP A 556 21.35 -0.97 6.28
C ASP A 556 22.11 -1.47 7.52
N LEU A 557 21.90 -2.74 7.90
CA LEU A 557 22.66 -3.39 8.97
C LEU A 557 24.05 -3.78 8.49
N VAL A 558 24.16 -4.41 7.32
CA VAL A 558 25.44 -4.85 6.73
C VAL A 558 26.38 -3.67 6.51
N GLU A 559 25.87 -2.57 5.96
CA GLU A 559 26.62 -1.33 5.72
C GLU A 559 26.74 -0.43 6.96
N VAL A 560 26.13 -0.82 8.09
CA VAL A 560 26.13 -0.09 9.36
C VAL A 560 25.69 1.38 9.17
N LYS A 561 24.54 1.59 8.53
CA LYS A 561 23.96 2.93 8.34
C LYS A 561 23.45 3.47 9.69
N PRO A 562 24.12 4.45 10.33
CA PRO A 562 23.87 4.75 11.74
C PRO A 562 22.46 5.23 12.03
N LYS A 563 21.88 5.97 11.08
CA LYS A 563 20.48 6.44 11.12
C LYS A 563 19.50 5.26 11.22
N MET A 564 19.64 4.27 10.33
CA MET A 564 18.75 3.12 10.26
C MET A 564 19.02 2.10 11.37
N VAL A 565 20.28 1.92 11.74
CA VAL A 565 20.67 1.11 12.91
C VAL A 565 20.04 1.66 14.19
N MET A 566 20.05 2.99 14.38
CA MET A 566 19.40 3.61 15.53
C MET A 566 17.89 3.32 15.55
N THR A 567 17.19 3.41 14.42
CA THR A 567 15.75 3.14 14.39
C THR A 567 15.44 1.67 14.68
N VAL A 568 16.28 0.71 14.24
CA VAL A 568 16.14 -0.72 14.60
C VAL A 568 16.19 -0.90 16.13
N PHE A 569 17.23 -0.40 16.79
CA PHE A 569 17.37 -0.53 18.24
C PHE A 569 16.28 0.21 19.01
N ALA A 570 15.89 1.40 18.55
CA ALA A 570 14.78 2.16 19.11
C ALA A 570 13.46 1.39 19.02
N CYS A 571 13.15 0.79 17.86
CA CYS A 571 11.95 -0.02 17.69
C CYS A 571 11.95 -1.28 18.57
N LEU A 572 13.10 -1.91 18.78
CA LEU A 572 13.23 -3.04 19.72
C LEU A 572 13.04 -2.61 21.18
N MET A 573 13.58 -1.45 21.57
CA MET A 573 13.38 -0.86 22.90
C MET A 573 11.91 -0.55 23.20
N ALA A 574 11.10 -0.26 22.18
CA ALA A 574 9.68 0.02 22.34
C ALA A 574 8.84 -1.21 22.73
N LEU A 575 9.30 -2.44 22.48
CA LEU A 575 8.50 -3.66 22.68
C LEU A 575 8.22 -4.04 24.14
N PRO A 576 9.21 -4.09 25.05
CA PRO A 576 8.98 -4.55 26.42
C PRO A 576 7.99 -3.69 27.20
N ASN A 577 7.84 -2.42 26.82
CA ASN A 577 6.93 -1.47 27.44
C ASN A 577 5.49 -1.55 26.89
N THR A 578 5.29 -2.11 25.69
CA THR A 578 3.95 -2.35 25.12
C THR A 578 3.27 -3.54 25.79
N CYS A 579 4.01 -4.62 26.09
CA CYS A 579 3.48 -5.78 26.84
C CYS A 579 3.03 -5.42 28.27
N LYS A 580 3.68 -4.45 28.93
CA LYS A 580 3.28 -4.00 30.29
C LYS A 580 1.96 -3.21 30.30
N LYS A 581 1.57 -2.57 29.20
CA LYS A 581 0.31 -1.82 29.09
C LYS A 581 -0.89 -2.70 28.71
N ILE A 582 -0.68 -3.91 28.18
CA ILE A 582 -1.77 -4.85 27.86
C ILE A 582 -2.21 -5.64 29.12
N ILE A 583 -1.37 -5.66 30.16
CA ILE A 583 -1.61 -6.40 31.42
C ILE A 583 -2.18 -5.49 32.53
N LYS A 584 -2.28 -4.17 32.30
CA LYS A 584 -2.99 -3.22 33.18
C LYS A 584 -4.24 -2.72 32.46
#